data_AF-A0A4U2ZUM5-F1
#
_entry.id   AF-A0A4U2ZUM5-F1
#
_cell.length_a   1.000
_cell.length_b   1.000
_cell.length_c   1.000
_cell.angle_alpha   90.00
_cell.angle_beta   90.00
_cell.angle_gamma   90.00
#
_symmetry.space_group_name_H-M   'P 1'
#
loop_
_entity.id
_entity.type
_entity.pdbx_description
1 polymer ?
#
loop_
_entity_poly.entity_id
_entity_poly.type
_entity_poly.pdbx_seq_one_letter_code
_entity_poly.pdbx_strand_id
1 'polypeptide(L)' 'MLLPKSLKYGDTIGIYSPSSPATYTSPKRFERAKSYLQQKGFHILEGSLTGRYDYYRSGSIQERAEELNTLI' A
#
# COMPACT_ATOMS: atom_id res chain seq x y z
N MET A 1 23.44 12.97 5.15
CA MET A 1 21.98 12.76 5.10
C MET A 1 21.69 11.80 3.96
N LEU A 2 20.93 10.73 4.21
CA LEU A 2 20.53 9.80 3.15
C LEU A 2 19.33 10.42 2.41
N LEU A 3 19.37 10.49 1.08
CA LEU A 3 18.31 11.09 0.25
C LEU A 3 17.80 10.06 -0.77
N PRO A 4 16.48 9.85 -0.85
CA PRO A 4 15.91 8.99 -1.89
C PRO A 4 16.00 9.68 -3.26
N LYS A 5 15.92 8.89 -4.32
CA LYS A 5 15.78 9.42 -5.68
C LYS A 5 14.41 10.10 -5.82
N SER A 6 14.34 11.14 -6.64
CA SER A 6 13.06 11.78 -6.99
C SER A 6 12.16 10.81 -7.75
N LEU A 7 10.86 10.84 -7.44
CA LEU A 7 9.83 10.08 -8.13
C LEU A 7 9.67 10.55 -9.58
N LYS A 8 9.46 9.60 -10.50
CA LYS A 8 9.24 9.84 -11.92
C LYS A 8 7.91 9.22 -12.36
N TYR A 9 7.31 9.78 -13.40
CA TYR A 9 6.16 9.14 -14.06
C TYR A 9 6.59 7.75 -14.60
N GLY A 10 5.72 6.77 -14.47
CA GLY A 10 6.04 5.35 -14.74
C GLY A 10 6.64 4.60 -13.56
N ASP A 11 7.05 5.27 -12.48
CA ASP A 11 7.56 4.57 -11.30
C ASP A 11 6.46 3.76 -10.61
N THR A 12 6.90 2.73 -9.88
CA THR A 12 6.03 1.90 -9.04
C THR A 12 5.95 2.46 -7.63
N ILE A 13 4.73 2.64 -7.12
CA ILE A 13 4.44 2.99 -5.74
C ILE A 13 3.97 1.72 -5.02
N GLY A 14 4.81 1.23 -4.11
CA GLY A 14 4.44 0.17 -3.18
C GLY A 14 3.54 0.73 -2.08
N ILE A 15 2.42 0.05 -1.81
CA ILE A 15 1.50 0.41 -0.71
C ILE A 15 1.40 -0.74 0.28
N TYR A 16 1.28 -0.43 1.56
CA TYR A 16 1.15 -1.40 2.65
C TYR A 16 0.22 -0.85 3.74
N SER A 17 -0.31 -1.74 4.58
CA SER A 17 -1.28 -1.39 5.63
C SER A 17 -0.66 -1.61 7.02
N PRO A 18 0.06 -0.63 7.61
CA PRO A 18 0.76 -0.80 8.89
C PRO A 18 -0.16 -0.77 10.13
N SER A 19 -1.44 -0.48 9.96
CA SER A 19 -2.40 -0.32 11.06
C SER A 19 -3.79 -0.76 10.60
N SER A 20 -4.77 0.15 10.48
CA SER A 20 -6.15 -0.19 10.13
C SER A 20 -6.32 -0.81 8.73
N PRO A 21 -7.24 -1.79 8.56
CA PRO A 21 -7.46 -2.51 7.30
C PRO A 21 -8.31 -1.72 6.30
N ALA A 22 -7.90 -0.50 5.96
CA ALA A 22 -8.70 0.45 5.17
C ALA A 22 -8.98 -0.04 3.72
N THR A 23 -8.09 -0.88 3.18
CA THR A 23 -8.31 -1.54 1.87
C THR A 23 -9.51 -2.48 1.91
N TYR A 24 -9.82 -3.06 3.07
CA TYR A 24 -11.00 -3.91 3.29
C TYR A 24 -12.23 -3.11 3.73
N THR A 25 -12.08 -2.19 4.70
CA THR A 25 -13.24 -1.47 5.29
C THR A 25 -13.75 -0.31 4.44
N SER A 26 -12.95 0.20 3.50
CA SER A 26 -13.30 1.31 2.61
C SER A 26 -12.96 1.02 1.14
N PRO A 27 -13.46 -0.09 0.56
CA PRO A 27 -12.99 -0.61 -0.73
C PRO A 27 -13.27 0.36 -1.88
N LYS A 28 -14.43 1.05 -1.87
CA LYS A 28 -14.77 2.06 -2.89
C LYS A 28 -13.78 3.23 -2.93
N ARG A 29 -13.26 3.65 -1.77
CA ARG A 29 -12.29 4.76 -1.69
C ARG A 29 -10.89 4.27 -2.04
N PHE A 30 -10.54 3.06 -1.64
CA PHE A 30 -9.29 2.40 -2.02
C PHE A 30 -9.16 2.27 -3.54
N GLU A 31 -10.15 1.67 -4.20
CA GLU A 31 -10.14 1.47 -5.66
C GLU A 31 -10.09 2.80 -6.43
N ARG A 32 -10.80 3.82 -5.95
CA ARG A 32 -10.71 5.17 -6.54
C ARG A 32 -9.31 5.78 -6.39
N ALA A 33 -8.66 5.62 -5.24
CA ALA A 33 -7.32 6.15 -5.00
C ALA A 33 -6.27 5.44 -5.86
N LYS A 34 -6.34 4.10 -5.94
CA LYS A 34 -5.50 3.29 -6.83
C LYS A 34 -5.68 3.71 -8.30
N SER A 35 -6.93 3.79 -8.75
CA SER A 35 -7.26 4.24 -10.12
C SER A 35 -6.74 5.65 -10.41
N TYR A 36 -6.85 6.58 -9.45
CA TYR A 36 -6.35 7.95 -9.62
C TYR A 36 -4.85 7.99 -9.90
N LEU A 37 -4.04 7.28 -9.11
CA LEU A 37 -2.59 7.23 -9.30
C LEU A 37 -2.20 6.49 -10.59
N GLN A 38 -2.90 5.41 -10.92
CA GLN A 38 -2.71 4.70 -12.18
C GLN A 38 -3.01 5.58 -13.40
N GLN A 39 -4.08 6.38 -13.36
CA GLN A 39 -4.40 7.36 -14.42
C GLN A 39 -3.36 8.49 -14.53
N LYS A 40 -2.60 8.76 -13.47
CA LYS A 40 -1.45 9.68 -13.52
C LYS A 40 -0.17 9.03 -14.07
N GLY A 41 -0.21 7.75 -14.43
CA GLY A 41 0.90 7.02 -15.04
C GLY A 41 1.81 6.32 -14.04
N PHE A 42 1.39 6.12 -12.79
CA PHE A 42 2.15 5.32 -11.81
C PHE A 42 1.68 3.87 -11.80
N HIS A 43 2.57 2.94 -11.49
CA HIS A 43 2.20 1.56 -11.18
C HIS A 43 1.96 1.42 -9.68
N ILE A 44 0.97 0.61 -9.27
CA ILE A 44 0.68 0.34 -7.87
C ILE A 44 1.02 -1.11 -7.57
N LEU A 45 1.95 -1.33 -6.64
CA LEU A 45 2.26 -2.65 -6.11
C LEU A 45 1.55 -2.79 -4.75
N GLU A 46 0.54 -3.66 -4.71
CA GLU A 46 -0.22 -3.95 -3.50
C GLU A 46 0.60 -4.84 -2.56
N GLY A 47 0.75 -4.41 -1.30
CA GLY A 47 1.34 -5.22 -0.24
C GLY A 47 0.51 -6.46 0.07
N SER A 48 1.15 -7.46 0.67
CA SER A 48 0.58 -8.78 0.99
C SER A 48 -0.64 -8.75 1.92
N LEU A 49 -0.88 -7.65 2.64
CA LEU A 49 -2.06 -7.46 3.49
C LEU A 49 -3.16 -6.63 2.85
N THR A 50 -3.04 -6.26 1.57
CA THR A 50 -4.11 -5.59 0.84
C THR A 50 -5.36 -6.48 0.80
N GLY A 51 -6.50 -5.91 1.20
CA GLY A 51 -7.77 -6.62 1.33
C GLY A 51 -7.89 -7.54 2.55
N ARG A 52 -6.86 -7.65 3.40
CA ARG A 52 -6.91 -8.41 4.66
C ARG A 52 -7.57 -7.61 5.77
N TYR A 53 -8.06 -8.31 6.79
CA TYR A 53 -8.81 -7.74 7.91
C TYR A 53 -8.56 -8.54 9.19
N ASP A 54 -8.08 -7.87 10.22
CA ASP A 54 -7.93 -8.36 11.60
C ASP A 54 -8.50 -7.30 12.57
N TYR A 55 -9.83 -7.16 12.55
CA TYR A 55 -10.59 -6.20 13.35
C TYR A 55 -10.10 -4.75 13.18
N TYR A 56 -9.41 -4.21 14.18
CA TYR A 56 -8.90 -2.83 14.16
C TYR A 56 -7.63 -2.66 13.32
N ARG A 57 -7.01 -3.77 12.87
CA ARG A 57 -5.73 -3.81 12.15
C ARG A 57 -5.78 -4.71 10.91
N SER A 58 -4.76 -4.64 10.06
CA SER A 58 -4.62 -5.40 8.80
C SER A 58 -4.09 -6.82 8.97
N GLY A 59 -3.30 -7.04 10.02
CA GLY A 59 -2.69 -8.32 10.38
C GLY A 59 -1.89 -8.21 11.68
N SER A 60 -1.25 -9.32 12.06
CA SER A 60 -0.35 -9.38 13.22
C SER A 60 0.82 -8.40 13.08
N ILE A 61 1.58 -8.21 14.17
CA ILE A 61 2.80 -7.38 14.13
C ILE A 61 3.80 -7.93 13.11
N GLN A 62 3.98 -9.24 13.09
CA GLN A 62 4.94 -9.92 12.21
C GLN A 62 4.53 -9.79 10.74
N GLU A 63 3.26 -10.06 10.41
CA GLU A 63 2.78 -9.95 9.03
C GLU A 63 2.88 -8.52 8.49
N ARG A 64 2.59 -7.49 9.31
CA ARG A 64 2.73 -6.08 8.90
C ARG A 64 4.19 -5.67 8.69
N ALA A 65 5.12 -6.23 9.48
CA ALA A 65 6.54 -6.02 9.27
C ALA A 65 7.01 -6.69 7.97
N GLU A 66 6.55 -7.91 7.70
CA GLU A 66 6.86 -8.66 6.48
C GLU A 66 6.30 -7.98 5.22
N GLU A 67 5.07 -7.46 5.28
CA GLU A 67 4.46 -6.68 4.19
C GLU A 67 5.35 -5.49 3.80
N LEU A 68 5.80 -4.70 4.80
CA LEU A 68 6.68 -3.57 4.57
C LEU A 68 8.05 -4.00 4.03
N ASN A 69 8.68 -4.99 4.65
CA ASN A 69 10.02 -5.43 4.29
C ASN A 69 10.11 -6.03 2.88
N THR A 70 8.98 -6.47 2.31
CA THR A 70 8.92 -6.92 0.91
C THR A 70 8.93 -5.74 -0.10
N LEU A 71 8.69 -4.51 0.36
CA LEU A 71 8.65 -3.29 -0.46
C LEU A 71 9.90 -2.41 -0.35
N ILE A 72 10.82 -2.73 0.58
CA ILE A 72 12.10 -2.01 0.83
C ILE A 72 13.21 -2.63 -0.02
#